data_AF-A0A9Q1FE81-F1
#
_entry.id   AF-A0A9Q1FE81-F1
#
_cell.length_a   1.000
_cell.length_b   1.000
_cell.length_c   1.000
_cell.angle_alpha   90.00
_cell.angle_beta   90.00
_cell.angle_gamma   90.00
#
_symmetry.space_group_name_H-M   'P 1'
#
loop_
_entity.id
_entity.type
_entity.pdbx_description
1 polymer ?
#
loop_
_entity_poly.entity_id
_entity_poly.type
_entity_poly.pdbx_seq_one_letter_code
_entity_poly.pdbx_strand_id
1 'polypeptide(L)'
;MKQAFSVCFPQEEDDENLDDAELWEDLSRGEQETVDQGTGDKELVFSDREWNLMKELYDVLQPFGEATDLTQGENIVTVSPVLPCVLSLNHHLEKLKQQVRFLGSMVKSLQGSLKKRFRGIFVNVRMSAAAPGEESLPFADPFYIRAAVLDPACSMMWLHHDVLVNDDPNEVAGMVKGQ
;
A
#
# COMPACT_ATOMS: atom_id res chain seq x y z
N MET A 1 27.38 20.85 16.16
CA MET A 1 27.07 19.71 17.04
C MET A 1 26.26 18.71 16.23
N LYS A 2 26.87 17.59 15.82
CA LYS A 2 26.21 16.48 15.12
C LYS A 2 26.43 15.23 15.99
N GLN A 3 25.35 14.66 16.50
CA GLN A 3 25.28 13.35 17.15
C GLN A 3 24.05 12.69 16.51
N ALA A 4 24.21 11.71 15.60
CA ALA A 4 24.52 10.30 15.82
C ALA A 4 23.23 9.46 15.88
N PHE A 5 22.72 9.08 14.70
CA PHE A 5 21.90 7.87 14.55
C PHE A 5 22.88 6.74 14.17
N SER A 6 23.23 5.90 15.13
CA SER A 6 23.89 4.63 14.86
C SER A 6 22.80 3.61 14.56
N VAL A 7 22.71 3.18 13.30
CA VAL A 7 21.85 2.07 12.89
C VAL A 7 22.78 0.89 12.69
N CYS A 8 22.60 -0.18 13.47
CA CYS A 8 23.28 -1.45 13.23
C CYS A 8 22.65 -2.08 11.97
N PHE A 9 23.28 -1.86 10.82
CA PHE A 9 23.19 -2.78 9.70
C PHE A 9 24.36 -3.76 9.82
N PRO A 10 24.13 -5.08 9.68
CA PRO A 10 25.22 -6.00 9.36
C PRO A 10 25.92 -5.50 8.09
N GLN A 11 27.23 -5.30 8.16
CA GLN A 11 28.04 -5.05 6.97
C GLN A 11 28.12 -6.36 6.19
N GLU A 12 27.57 -6.36 4.98
CA GLU A 12 27.81 -7.41 4.00
C GLU A 12 29.26 -7.29 3.53
N GLU A 13 30.07 -8.31 3.82
CA GLU A 13 31.36 -8.52 3.16
C GLU A 13 31.08 -9.13 1.78
N ASP A 14 31.70 -8.54 0.75
CA ASP A 14 31.55 -8.91 -0.65
C ASP A 14 32.10 -10.31 -0.97
N ASP A 15 31.40 -10.98 -1.89
CA ASP A 15 31.83 -12.07 -2.79
C ASP A 15 32.28 -13.43 -2.20
N GLU A 16 31.31 -14.33 -2.00
CA GLU A 16 31.50 -15.77 -2.26
C GLU A 16 30.28 -16.37 -2.99
N ASN A 17 30.41 -16.49 -4.33
CA ASN A 17 29.86 -17.52 -5.22
C ASN A 17 28.45 -18.10 -4.93
N LEU A 18 27.40 -17.44 -5.43
CA LEU A 18 25.98 -17.85 -5.33
C LEU A 18 25.54 -18.91 -6.38
N ASP A 19 26.40 -19.88 -6.71
CA ASP A 19 26.06 -20.97 -7.65
C ASP A 19 26.24 -22.37 -7.03
N ASP A 20 26.21 -22.49 -5.70
CA ASP A 20 26.13 -23.79 -5.03
C ASP A 20 24.68 -24.30 -5.01
N ALA A 21 24.30 -24.94 -6.11
CA ALA A 21 23.07 -25.71 -6.25
C ALA A 21 22.98 -26.94 -5.32
N GLU A 22 23.97 -27.17 -4.45
CA GLU A 22 24.05 -28.29 -3.52
C GLU A 22 23.63 -27.95 -2.08
N LEU A 23 23.28 -26.69 -1.76
CA LEU A 23 22.92 -26.28 -0.39
C LEU A 23 21.61 -26.92 0.14
N TRP A 24 20.86 -27.60 -0.73
CA TRP A 24 19.64 -28.33 -0.38
C TRP A 24 19.82 -29.85 -0.28
N GLU A 25 21.00 -30.42 -0.53
CA GLU A 25 21.20 -31.88 -0.49
C GLU A 25 21.55 -32.44 0.91
N ASP A 26 21.87 -31.58 1.87
CA ASP A 26 22.34 -32.00 3.21
C ASP A 26 21.23 -32.20 4.27
N LEU A 27 19.95 -32.23 3.85
CA LEU A 27 18.84 -32.72 4.69
C LEU A 27 18.58 -34.23 4.53
N SER A 28 19.60 -34.95 4.06
CA SER A 28 19.60 -36.39 3.90
C SER A 28 19.67 -37.13 5.24
N ARG A 29 18.48 -37.52 5.74
CA ARG A 29 18.22 -38.91 6.19
C ARG A 29 18.85 -39.37 7.53
N GLY A 30 19.13 -38.45 8.46
CA GLY A 30 19.77 -38.80 9.75
C GLY A 30 18.93 -38.67 11.03
N GLU A 31 17.90 -37.80 11.08
CA GLU A 31 17.19 -37.48 12.33
C GLU A 31 15.69 -37.74 12.24
N GLN A 32 15.34 -38.89 11.65
CA GLN A 32 13.95 -39.33 11.48
C GLN A 32 13.64 -40.56 12.35
N GLU A 33 13.97 -40.50 13.64
CA GLU A 33 13.59 -41.47 14.67
C GLU A 33 13.79 -40.76 16.03
N THR A 34 12.78 -40.20 16.69
CA THR A 34 11.71 -40.92 17.38
C THR A 34 10.74 -39.90 18.00
N VAL A 35 9.61 -39.62 17.35
CA VAL A 35 8.37 -39.24 18.04
C VAL A 35 7.22 -39.79 17.20
N ASP A 36 6.98 -41.09 17.31
CA ASP A 36 5.65 -41.63 17.08
C ASP A 36 5.10 -42.07 18.44
N GLN A 37 4.09 -41.33 18.91
CA GLN A 37 2.92 -41.92 19.54
C GLN A 37 1.87 -40.84 19.85
N GLY A 38 0.81 -40.82 19.04
CA GLY A 38 -0.52 -40.80 19.63
C GLY A 38 -1.36 -39.52 19.54
N THR A 39 -1.35 -38.80 18.43
CA THR A 39 -2.58 -38.16 17.91
C THR A 39 -2.45 -38.07 16.40
N GLY A 40 -3.19 -38.91 15.66
CA GLY A 40 -3.24 -38.83 14.20
C GLY A 40 -3.50 -37.39 13.77
N ASP A 41 -2.77 -36.95 12.75
CA ASP A 41 -2.86 -35.61 12.16
C ASP A 41 -4.33 -35.22 12.05
N LYS A 42 -4.77 -34.35 12.97
CA LYS A 42 -6.00 -33.61 12.80
C LYS A 42 -5.73 -32.76 11.57
N GLU A 43 -6.27 -33.20 10.45
CA GLU A 43 -6.39 -32.50 9.17
C GLU A 43 -5.97 -31.03 9.30
N LEU A 44 -4.81 -30.67 8.73
CA LEU A 44 -4.30 -29.30 8.66
C LEU A 44 -5.17 -28.46 7.70
N VAL A 45 -6.46 -28.41 7.97
CA VAL A 45 -7.47 -27.77 7.15
C VAL A 45 -7.93 -26.54 7.89
N PHE A 46 -7.83 -25.40 7.20
CA PHE A 46 -8.40 -24.16 7.71
C PHE A 46 -9.88 -24.34 8.01
N SER A 47 -10.31 -23.90 9.18
CA SER A 47 -11.72 -23.73 9.48
C SER A 47 -12.36 -22.72 8.51
N ASP A 48 -13.68 -22.79 8.34
CA ASP A 48 -14.42 -21.81 7.55
C ASP A 48 -14.14 -20.36 7.99
N ARG A 49 -13.90 -20.16 9.30
CA ARG A 49 -13.55 -18.85 9.84
C ARG A 49 -12.18 -18.39 9.34
N GLU A 50 -11.17 -19.24 9.39
CA GLU A 50 -9.82 -18.91 8.91
C GLU A 50 -9.82 -18.68 7.40
N TRP A 51 -10.54 -19.51 6.65
CA TRP A 51 -10.72 -19.31 5.21
C TRP A 51 -11.37 -17.96 4.88
N ASN A 52 -12.44 -17.60 5.59
CA ASN A 52 -13.11 -16.32 5.36
C ASN A 52 -12.24 -15.13 5.81
N LEU A 53 -11.45 -15.27 6.87
CA LEU A 53 -10.49 -14.25 7.28
C LEU A 53 -9.40 -14.05 6.24
N MET A 54 -8.88 -15.13 5.64
CA MET A 54 -7.87 -15.06 4.58
C MET A 54 -8.42 -14.43 3.30
N LYS A 55 -9.68 -14.72 2.94
CA LYS A 55 -10.38 -14.04 1.84
C LYS A 55 -10.53 -12.54 2.10
N GLU A 56 -11.01 -12.15 3.27
CA GLU A 56 -11.08 -10.72 3.63
C GLU A 56 -9.70 -10.05 3.60
N LEU A 57 -8.65 -10.76 4.04
CA LEU A 57 -7.29 -10.22 4.03
C LEU A 57 -6.80 -9.97 2.60
N TYR A 58 -7.04 -10.92 1.70
CA TYR A 58 -6.75 -10.79 0.29
C TYR A 58 -7.50 -9.59 -0.33
N ASP A 59 -8.81 -9.52 -0.11
CA ASP A 59 -9.64 -8.43 -0.64
C ASP A 59 -9.17 -7.06 -0.13
N VAL A 60 -8.69 -6.97 1.11
CA VAL A 60 -8.12 -5.75 1.70
C VAL A 60 -6.78 -5.38 1.06
N LEU A 61 -5.88 -6.35 0.87
CA LEU A 61 -4.48 -6.10 0.50
C LEU A 61 -4.21 -6.10 -1.00
N GLN A 62 -5.03 -6.77 -1.81
CA GLN A 62 -4.78 -6.88 -3.26
C GLN A 62 -4.58 -5.50 -3.92
N PRO A 63 -5.44 -4.48 -3.69
CA PRO A 63 -5.24 -3.17 -4.32
C PRO A 63 -3.98 -2.44 -3.85
N PHE A 64 -3.46 -2.76 -2.66
CA PHE A 64 -2.16 -2.24 -2.20
C PHE A 64 -1.00 -2.89 -2.93
N GLY A 65 -1.10 -4.20 -3.23
CA GLY A 65 -0.15 -4.89 -4.09
C GLY A 65 -0.12 -4.25 -5.47
N GLU A 66 -1.28 -4.10 -6.11
CA GLU A 66 -1.40 -3.47 -7.43
C GLU A 66 -0.86 -2.03 -7.45
N ALA A 67 -1.18 -1.22 -6.43
CA ALA A 67 -0.65 0.13 -6.31
C ALA A 67 0.88 0.14 -6.10
N THR A 68 1.42 -0.84 -5.38
CA THR A 68 2.87 -0.99 -5.20
C THR A 68 3.53 -1.38 -6.51
N ASP A 69 2.94 -2.30 -7.27
CA ASP A 69 3.43 -2.73 -8.57
C ASP A 69 3.47 -1.59 -9.58
N LEU A 70 2.46 -0.73 -9.59
CA LEU A 70 2.40 0.44 -10.47
C LEU A 70 3.38 1.55 -10.08
N THR A 71 3.81 1.60 -8.82
CA THR A 71 4.64 2.70 -8.29
C THR A 71 6.08 2.30 -7.97
N GLN A 72 6.43 1.01 -8.06
CA GLN A 72 7.81 0.53 -7.95
C GLN A 72 8.54 0.71 -9.30
N GLY A 73 9.67 1.42 -9.23
CA GLY A 73 10.25 2.19 -10.36
C GLY A 73 11.09 1.44 -11.37
N GLU A 74 10.73 0.22 -11.76
CA GLU A 74 11.62 -0.54 -12.65
C GLU A 74 11.54 -0.13 -14.12
N ASN A 75 10.50 0.58 -14.62
CA ASN A 75 10.46 0.95 -16.05
C ASN A 75 9.77 2.26 -16.53
N ILE A 76 8.99 3.02 -15.74
CA ILE A 76 8.35 4.29 -16.20
C ILE A 76 8.21 5.29 -15.03
N VAL A 77 8.08 6.60 -15.32
CA VAL A 77 7.75 7.68 -14.37
C VAL A 77 6.63 7.26 -13.41
N THR A 78 6.98 6.93 -12.16
CA THR A 78 6.07 6.34 -11.16
C THR A 78 5.21 7.35 -10.42
N VAL A 79 5.40 8.65 -10.67
CA VAL A 79 4.70 9.70 -9.93
C VAL A 79 3.26 9.87 -10.40
N SER A 80 3.02 9.77 -11.71
CA SER A 80 1.68 9.94 -12.30
C SER A 80 0.60 9.01 -11.70
N PRO A 81 0.86 7.70 -11.49
CA PRO A 81 -0.13 6.81 -10.88
C PRO A 81 -0.31 7.01 -9.37
N VAL A 82 0.55 7.76 -8.67
CA VAL A 82 0.45 7.94 -7.21
C VAL A 82 -0.90 8.51 -6.79
N LEU A 83 -1.34 9.60 -7.44
CA LEU A 83 -2.62 10.23 -7.10
C LEU A 83 -3.80 9.25 -7.33
N PRO A 84 -3.98 8.65 -8.52
CA PRO A 84 -5.01 7.63 -8.74
C PRO A 84 -4.96 6.47 -7.74
N CYS A 85 -3.78 5.95 -7.42
CA CYS A 85 -3.62 4.86 -6.48
C CYS A 85 -4.10 5.25 -5.07
N VAL A 86 -3.68 6.41 -4.57
CA VAL A 86 -4.07 6.87 -3.22
C VAL A 86 -5.59 7.05 -3.11
N LEU A 87 -6.23 7.64 -4.13
CA LEU A 87 -7.68 7.85 -4.13
C LEU A 87 -8.45 6.54 -4.25
N SER A 88 -8.00 5.64 -5.14
CA SER A 88 -8.57 4.30 -5.33
C SER A 88 -8.49 3.47 -4.05
N LEU A 89 -7.32 3.42 -3.40
CA LEU A 89 -7.14 2.74 -2.12
C LEU A 89 -8.08 3.27 -1.04
N ASN A 90 -8.25 4.59 -0.96
CA ASN A 90 -9.14 5.19 0.02
C ASN A 90 -10.61 4.83 -0.22
N HIS A 91 -11.05 4.89 -1.48
CA HIS A 91 -12.40 4.51 -1.89
C HIS A 91 -12.66 3.01 -1.64
N HIS A 92 -11.71 2.15 -1.99
CA HIS A 92 -11.76 0.71 -1.72
C HIS A 92 -11.97 0.40 -0.24
N LEU A 93 -11.18 1.03 0.64
CA LEU A 93 -11.31 0.84 2.08
C LEU A 93 -12.66 1.39 2.61
N GLU A 94 -13.18 2.48 2.04
CA GLU A 94 -14.50 3.00 2.42
C GLU A 94 -15.61 2.00 2.08
N LYS A 95 -15.56 1.40 0.89
CA LYS A 95 -16.48 0.34 0.46
C LYS A 95 -16.37 -0.91 1.34
N LEU A 96 -15.15 -1.33 1.65
CA LEU A 96 -14.91 -2.53 2.46
C LEU A 96 -15.42 -2.42 3.89
N LYS A 97 -15.50 -1.22 4.50
CA LYS A 97 -16.03 -1.04 5.87
C LYS A 97 -17.41 -1.67 6.08
N GLN A 98 -18.23 -1.69 5.03
CA GLN A 98 -19.60 -2.23 5.09
C GLN A 98 -19.64 -3.73 4.77
N GLN A 99 -18.58 -4.29 4.19
CA GLN A 99 -18.53 -5.65 3.65
C GLN A 99 -17.80 -6.63 4.56
N VAL A 100 -16.72 -6.18 5.22
CA VAL A 100 -15.89 -7.03 6.07
C VAL A 100 -16.59 -7.42 7.37
N ARG A 101 -16.43 -8.68 7.77
CA ARG A 101 -16.99 -9.24 9.01
C ARG A 101 -15.92 -9.38 10.09
N PHE A 102 -14.67 -9.67 9.71
CA PHE A 102 -13.59 -9.97 10.65
C PHE A 102 -12.55 -8.83 10.72
N LEU A 103 -12.20 -8.22 9.59
CA LEU A 103 -11.09 -7.27 9.50
C LEU A 103 -11.48 -5.79 9.61
N GLY A 104 -12.65 -5.47 10.19
CA GLY A 104 -13.16 -4.10 10.28
C GLY A 104 -12.24 -3.11 11.00
N SER A 105 -11.51 -3.55 12.04
CA SER A 105 -10.53 -2.71 12.74
C SER A 105 -9.29 -2.45 11.88
N MET A 106 -8.80 -3.47 11.16
CA MET A 106 -7.67 -3.35 10.24
C MET A 106 -7.99 -2.38 9.10
N VAL A 107 -9.17 -2.50 8.48
CA VAL A 107 -9.63 -1.59 7.41
C VAL A 107 -9.65 -0.14 7.90
N LYS A 108 -10.21 0.13 9.09
CA LYS A 108 -10.25 1.47 9.68
C LYS A 108 -8.84 2.02 9.94
N SER A 109 -7.95 1.20 10.50
CA SER A 109 -6.57 1.58 10.80
C SER A 109 -5.76 1.86 9.53
N LEU A 110 -5.90 1.02 8.50
CA LEU A 110 -5.26 1.21 7.20
C LEU A 110 -5.75 2.50 6.54
N GLN A 111 -7.06 2.74 6.53
CA GLN A 111 -7.61 3.95 5.93
C GLN A 111 -7.16 5.20 6.69
N GLY A 112 -7.13 5.14 8.03
CA GLY A 112 -6.60 6.23 8.87
C GLY A 112 -5.12 6.52 8.57
N SER A 113 -4.31 5.47 8.43
CA SER A 113 -2.89 5.59 8.05
C SER A 113 -2.71 6.21 6.67
N LEU A 114 -3.49 5.76 5.68
CA LEU A 114 -3.49 6.27 4.32
C LEU A 114 -3.85 7.77 4.28
N LYS A 115 -4.99 8.14 4.89
CA LYS A 115 -5.45 9.54 4.99
C LYS A 115 -4.45 10.44 5.71
N LYS A 116 -3.78 9.92 6.75
CA LYS A 116 -2.74 10.65 7.49
C LYS A 116 -1.49 10.87 6.63
N ARG A 117 -0.98 9.82 5.98
CA ARG A 117 0.27 9.87 5.20
C ARG A 117 0.13 10.74 3.95
N PHE A 118 -1.01 10.67 3.26
CA PHE A 118 -1.26 11.40 2.02
C PHE A 118 -2.20 12.60 2.19
N ARG A 119 -2.19 13.21 3.38
CA ARG A 119 -3.17 14.24 3.72
C ARG A 119 -3.16 15.44 2.76
N GLY A 120 -1.99 15.86 2.31
CA GLY A 120 -1.86 16.94 1.33
C GLY A 120 -2.58 16.65 0.02
N ILE A 121 -2.53 15.41 -0.47
CA ILE A 121 -3.29 14.98 -1.65
C ILE A 121 -4.79 15.17 -1.40
N PHE A 122 -5.33 14.63 -0.30
CA PHE A 122 -6.76 14.72 0.01
C PHE A 122 -7.25 16.15 0.18
N VAL A 123 -6.42 17.06 0.71
CA VAL A 123 -6.74 18.49 0.82
C VAL A 123 -6.74 19.14 -0.57
N ASN A 124 -5.73 18.90 -1.40
CA ASN A 124 -5.64 19.48 -2.73
C ASN A 124 -6.77 19.02 -3.65
N VAL A 125 -7.25 17.79 -3.48
CA VAL A 125 -8.43 17.26 -4.20
C VAL A 125 -9.76 17.51 -3.47
N ARG A 126 -9.78 18.38 -2.45
CA ARG A 126 -11.01 18.79 -1.75
C ARG A 126 -11.81 17.65 -1.09
N MET A 127 -11.17 16.52 -0.78
CA MET A 127 -11.77 15.44 0.01
C MET A 127 -11.57 15.64 1.51
N SER A 128 -10.72 16.59 1.92
CA SER A 128 -10.47 16.96 3.30
C SER A 128 -10.25 18.47 3.43
N ALA A 129 -10.54 19.04 4.60
CA ALA A 129 -10.24 20.44 4.90
C ALA A 129 -8.86 20.56 5.58
N ALA A 130 -8.09 21.57 5.17
CA ALA A 130 -6.91 22.00 5.91
C ALA A 130 -7.35 22.67 7.22
N ALA A 131 -6.68 22.36 8.33
CA ALA A 131 -6.92 23.08 9.57
C ALA A 131 -6.23 24.45 9.49
N PRO A 132 -6.79 25.50 10.13
CA PRO A 132 -6.13 26.81 10.17
C PRO A 132 -4.78 26.68 10.88
N GLY A 133 -3.68 26.99 10.17
CA GLY A 133 -2.30 26.93 10.67
C GLY A 133 -1.47 25.72 10.23
N GLU A 134 -2.00 24.84 9.38
CA GLU A 134 -1.20 23.75 8.78
C GLU A 134 -0.44 24.22 7.54
N GLU A 135 0.75 24.78 7.75
CA GLU A 135 1.59 25.29 6.65
C GLU A 135 2.31 24.19 5.85
N SER A 136 2.49 23.00 6.43
CA SER A 136 3.18 21.88 5.78
C SER A 136 2.38 20.58 5.93
N LEU A 137 1.73 20.19 4.83
CA LEU A 137 1.00 18.92 4.73
C LEU A 137 1.82 17.91 3.93
N PRO A 138 1.87 16.64 4.35
CA PRO A 138 2.62 15.61 3.62
C PRO A 138 1.97 15.36 2.26
N PHE A 139 2.78 15.25 1.20
CA PHE A 139 2.33 15.08 -0.19
C PHE A 139 1.37 16.19 -0.69
N ALA A 140 1.53 17.43 -0.20
CA ALA A 140 0.73 18.58 -0.64
C ALA A 140 1.24 19.27 -1.91
N ASP A 141 2.34 18.79 -2.49
CA ASP A 141 2.87 19.37 -3.72
C ASP A 141 1.84 19.17 -4.87
N PRO A 142 1.42 20.24 -5.58
CA PRO A 142 0.55 20.13 -6.75
C PRO A 142 1.13 19.26 -7.87
N PHE A 143 2.43 18.96 -7.82
CA PHE A 143 3.12 18.05 -8.74
C PHE A 143 2.42 16.69 -8.89
N TYR A 144 1.85 16.11 -7.82
CA TYR A 144 1.14 14.83 -7.91
C TYR A 144 -0.10 14.92 -8.81
N ILE A 145 -0.81 16.05 -8.79
CA ILE A 145 -1.98 16.31 -9.65
C ILE A 145 -1.52 16.60 -11.08
N ARG A 146 -0.47 17.41 -11.25
CA ARG A 146 0.10 17.72 -12.57
C ARG A 146 0.56 16.45 -13.28
N ALA A 147 1.29 15.59 -12.59
CA ALA A 147 1.78 14.33 -13.14
C ALA A 147 0.62 13.43 -13.60
N ALA A 148 -0.40 13.25 -12.75
CA ALA A 148 -1.57 12.44 -13.08
C ALA A 148 -2.37 12.99 -14.27
N VAL A 149 -2.60 14.31 -14.34
CA VAL A 149 -3.37 14.93 -15.43
C VAL A 149 -2.62 14.89 -16.76
N LEU A 150 -1.29 15.04 -16.73
CA LEU A 150 -0.46 15.05 -17.94
C LEU A 150 -0.18 13.65 -18.48
N ASP A 151 -0.38 12.60 -17.69
CA ASP A 151 -0.25 11.21 -18.12
C ASP A 151 -1.54 10.74 -18.79
N PRO A 152 -1.52 10.39 -20.09
CA PRO A 152 -2.70 9.89 -20.80
C PRO A 152 -3.31 8.63 -20.19
N ALA A 153 -2.53 7.81 -19.48
CA ALA A 153 -3.03 6.61 -18.82
C ALA A 153 -3.84 6.92 -17.54
N CYS A 154 -3.57 8.06 -16.88
CA CYS A 154 -4.24 8.48 -15.66
C CYS A 154 -5.31 9.54 -15.93
N SER A 155 -4.92 10.61 -16.64
CA SER A 155 -5.75 11.75 -17.04
C SER A 155 -6.67 12.25 -15.91
N MET A 156 -7.98 12.32 -16.14
CA MET A 156 -8.99 12.74 -15.16
C MET A 156 -9.79 11.57 -14.56
N MET A 157 -9.40 10.33 -14.82
CA MET A 157 -10.14 9.12 -14.39
C MET A 157 -10.30 9.01 -12.87
N TRP A 158 -9.42 9.66 -12.12
CA TRP A 158 -9.42 9.64 -10.67
C TRP A 158 -10.49 10.54 -10.03
N LEU A 159 -11.12 11.48 -10.77
CA LEU A 159 -12.20 12.33 -10.27
C LEU A 159 -13.42 11.54 -9.77
N HIS A 160 -13.63 10.32 -10.28
CA HIS A 160 -14.74 9.47 -9.87
C HIS A 160 -14.67 8.98 -8.40
N HIS A 161 -13.54 9.15 -7.69
CA HIS A 161 -13.30 8.61 -6.34
C HIS A 161 -13.77 9.53 -5.21
N ASP A 162 -15.01 10.02 -5.28
CA ASP A 162 -15.62 10.91 -4.28
C ASP A 162 -14.94 12.30 -4.17
N VAL A 163 -14.25 12.74 -5.22
CA VAL A 163 -13.62 14.06 -5.30
C VAL A 163 -14.71 15.13 -5.36
N LEU A 164 -14.71 16.09 -4.43
CA LEU A 164 -15.71 17.16 -4.35
C LEU A 164 -15.40 18.30 -5.33
N VAL A 165 -15.33 17.96 -6.61
CA VAL A 165 -15.03 18.88 -7.71
C VAL A 165 -16.09 18.65 -8.78
N ASN A 166 -16.70 19.73 -9.28
CA ASN A 166 -17.52 19.60 -10.48
C ASN A 166 -16.58 19.25 -11.65
N ASP A 167 -17.01 18.48 -12.64
CA ASP A 167 -16.24 18.18 -13.87
C ASP A 167 -15.98 19.44 -14.75
N ASP A 168 -15.96 20.64 -14.16
CA ASP A 168 -15.55 21.89 -14.76
C ASP A 168 -14.00 21.95 -14.88
N PRO A 169 -13.45 22.08 -16.10
CA PRO A 169 -12.03 22.25 -16.34
C PRO A 169 -11.37 23.38 -15.52
N ASN A 170 -12.14 24.41 -15.15
CA ASN A 170 -11.63 25.54 -14.37
C ASN A 170 -11.35 25.17 -12.92
N GLU A 171 -12.13 24.25 -12.33
CA GLU A 171 -11.89 23.78 -10.96
C GLU A 171 -10.64 22.89 -10.90
N VAL A 172 -10.48 21.99 -11.88
CA VAL A 172 -9.28 21.17 -12.04
C VAL A 172 -8.04 22.05 -12.27
N ALA A 173 -8.16 23.12 -13.06
CA ALA A 173 -7.08 24.08 -13.24
C ALA A 173 -6.68 24.78 -11.92
N GLY A 174 -7.63 25.01 -11.01
CA GLY A 174 -7.34 25.52 -9.66
C GLY A 174 -6.50 24.55 -8.84
N MET A 175 -6.81 23.26 -8.90
CA MET A 175 -6.06 22.21 -8.20
C MET A 175 -4.63 22.04 -8.75
N VAL A 176 -4.46 22.22 -10.06
CA VAL A 176 -3.17 22.15 -10.74
C VAL A 176 -2.26 23.33 -10.42
N LYS A 177 -2.83 24.53 -10.23
CA LYS A 177 -2.04 25.76 -10.03
C LYS A 177 -1.42 25.85 -8.62
N GLY A 178 -1.96 25.15 -7.63
CA GLY A 178 -1.62 25.36 -6.22
C GLY A 178 -2.22 26.68 -5.72
N GLN A 179 -2.70 26.71 -4.48
CA GLN A 179 -3.18 27.96 -3.86
C GLN A 179 -2.06 28.97 -3.68
#